data_AF-A0A183I9C0-F1
#
_entry.id   AF-A0A183I9C0-F1
#
_cell.length_a   1.000
_cell.length_b   1.000
_cell.length_c   1.000
_cell.angle_alpha   90.00
_cell.angle_beta   90.00
_cell.angle_gamma   90.00
#
_symmetry.space_group_name_H-M   'P 1'
#
loop_
_entity.id
_entity.type
_entity.pdbx_description
1 polymer ?
#
loop_
_entity_poly.entity_id
_entity_poly.type
_entity_poly.pdbx_seq_one_letter_code
_entity_poly.pdbx_strand_id
1 'polypeptide(L)'
;MPTLTLSFTEGKTLSFYVKACDKGNPPLYDEVPVMIDIVPRRPTQPLFLQNNPVLRIGENAEVGTLVGHLRFTSYPQYSAEIVNDRHRRIKQNFNLHPNGSFYVAGPLNREVTPFYRFYVALRDAAAGSSASPYVAMTSVTVILQDVNDNIPSFGTENLKLFLPEDIAVGAAVFKVHADDADVEDAGRVTYSFHGQSGPFRIEADSGWIFSTARLNRERVDRYSLNITAADSGTPPLKSVLRLLIVVLDVNDEVPHFDRSVYNFSVDDRTPVGTIVGAVHATDNDLPPNNQLTYYIMEGNMESGCFTSDADFDNSTRKTTNRICRLNIY
;
A
#
# COMPACT_ATOMS: atom_id res chain seq x y z
N MET A 1 47.33 29.27 -65.65
CA MET A 1 46.23 28.41 -66.16
C MET A 1 44.98 28.76 -65.36
N PRO A 2 43.87 29.17 -65.98
CA PRO A 2 42.63 29.43 -65.24
C PRO A 2 42.09 28.09 -64.70
N THR A 3 41.79 28.05 -63.41
CA THR A 3 41.16 26.89 -62.76
C THR A 3 39.70 26.84 -63.22
N LEU A 4 39.39 25.97 -64.18
CA LEU A 4 38.02 25.67 -64.57
C LEU A 4 37.33 24.94 -63.41
N THR A 5 36.48 25.65 -62.66
CA THR A 5 35.50 25.01 -61.77
C THR A 5 34.44 24.34 -62.62
N LEU A 6 34.54 23.02 -62.75
CA LEU A 6 33.50 22.19 -63.37
C LEU A 6 32.35 22.03 -62.37
N SER A 7 31.16 22.51 -62.72
CA SER A 7 29.92 22.21 -61.99
C SER A 7 29.31 20.93 -62.56
N PHE A 8 29.22 19.88 -61.74
CA PHE A 8 28.64 18.61 -62.13
C PHE A 8 27.14 18.55 -61.80
N THR A 9 26.32 17.98 -62.69
CA THR A 9 24.89 17.72 -62.42
C THR A 9 24.76 16.34 -61.77
N GLU A 10 24.21 16.28 -60.56
CA GLU A 10 24.04 15.02 -59.79
C GLU A 10 23.19 13.98 -60.56
N GLY A 11 23.52 12.70 -60.42
CA GLY A 11 22.77 11.59 -61.03
C GLY A 11 23.06 11.35 -62.52
N LYS A 12 24.01 12.09 -63.12
CA LYS A 12 24.46 11.85 -64.49
C LYS A 12 25.72 10.99 -64.53
N THR A 13 25.80 10.14 -65.54
CA THR A 13 27.04 9.49 -65.96
C THR A 13 27.76 10.39 -66.95
N LEU A 14 28.98 10.80 -66.63
CA LEU A 14 29.88 11.44 -67.60
C LEU A 14 30.55 10.34 -68.40
N SER A 15 30.41 10.38 -69.72
CA SER A 15 31.18 9.52 -70.62
C SER A 15 32.13 10.37 -71.47
N PHE A 16 33.38 9.93 -71.56
CA PHE A 16 34.36 10.49 -72.49
C PHE A 16 35.29 9.37 -72.98
N TYR A 17 35.91 9.56 -74.14
CA TYR A 17 36.86 8.59 -74.70
C TYR A 17 38.28 8.97 -74.31
N VAL A 18 39.07 7.97 -73.92
CA VAL A 18 40.51 8.12 -73.73
C VAL A 18 41.21 7.41 -74.87
N LYS A 19 42.01 8.17 -75.63
CA LYS A 19 42.80 7.70 -76.74
C LYS A 19 44.25 7.48 -76.32
N ALA A 20 44.79 6.31 -76.63
CA ALA A 20 46.22 6.04 -76.53
C ALA A 20 46.79 5.90 -77.94
N CYS A 21 47.75 6.75 -78.30
CA CYS A 21 48.49 6.65 -79.56
C CYS A 21 49.92 6.22 -79.30
N ASP A 22 50.45 5.32 -80.14
CA ASP A 22 51.88 5.11 -80.21
C ASP A 22 52.60 6.25 -80.98
N LYS A 23 53.93 6.23 -80.99
CA LYS A 23 54.76 7.22 -81.69
C LYS A 23 55.28 6.71 -83.05
N GLY A 24 54.65 5.68 -83.62
CA GLY A 24 55.02 5.12 -84.91
C GLY A 24 54.72 6.06 -86.08
N ASN A 25 55.18 5.73 -87.29
CA ASN A 25 54.79 6.44 -88.52
C ASN A 25 54.35 5.44 -89.61
N PRO A 26 53.04 5.34 -89.90
CA PRO A 26 51.96 6.12 -89.30
C PRO A 26 51.66 5.70 -87.85
N PRO A 27 51.25 6.62 -86.96
CA PRO A 27 50.93 6.29 -85.58
C PRO A 27 49.64 5.47 -85.52
N LEU A 28 49.66 4.38 -84.76
CA LEU A 28 48.47 3.58 -84.47
C LEU A 28 47.90 4.02 -83.12
N TYR A 29 46.58 3.88 -82.98
CA TYR A 29 45.89 4.26 -81.76
C TYR A 29 44.73 3.34 -81.44
N ASP A 30 44.37 3.32 -80.17
CA ASP A 30 43.16 2.71 -79.66
C ASP A 30 42.41 3.69 -78.75
N GLU A 31 41.08 3.57 -78.70
CA GLU A 31 40.20 4.46 -77.95
C GLU A 31 39.22 3.64 -77.10
N VAL A 32 39.14 3.96 -75.82
CA VAL A 32 38.22 3.31 -74.89
C VAL A 32 37.28 4.33 -74.24
N PRO A 33 35.97 4.05 -74.13
CA PRO A 33 35.08 4.91 -73.36
C PRO A 33 35.35 4.74 -71.85
N VAL A 34 35.43 5.86 -71.15
CA VAL A 34 35.46 5.96 -69.69
C VAL A 34 34.12 6.51 -69.23
N MET A 35 33.48 5.82 -68.29
CA MET A 35 32.23 6.26 -67.66
C MET A 35 32.50 6.59 -66.19
N ILE A 36 32.06 7.77 -65.76
CA ILE A 36 32.14 8.22 -64.36
C ILE A 36 30.73 8.56 -63.89
N ASP A 37 30.23 7.84 -62.89
CA ASP A 37 28.92 8.09 -62.29
C ASP A 37 29.01 9.17 -61.19
N ILE A 38 28.26 10.26 -61.34
CA ILE A 38 28.16 11.31 -60.33
C ILE A 38 27.06 10.93 -59.33
N VAL A 39 27.45 10.34 -58.20
CA VAL A 39 26.54 10.03 -57.09
C VAL A 39 26.06 11.31 -56.37
N PRO A 40 24.75 11.42 -56.05
CA PRO A 40 24.19 12.61 -55.39
C PRO A 40 24.76 12.83 -53.98
N ARG A 41 24.77 14.09 -53.51
CA ARG A 41 25.00 14.40 -52.09
C ARG A 41 23.92 13.68 -51.27
N ARG A 42 24.33 13.00 -50.18
CA ARG A 42 23.41 12.22 -49.32
C ARG A 42 22.17 13.05 -48.97
N PRO A 43 20.96 12.45 -48.89
CA PRO A 43 19.76 13.16 -48.48
C PRO A 43 19.96 13.80 -47.10
N THR A 44 19.27 14.91 -46.86
CA THR A 44 19.25 15.65 -45.57
C THR A 44 19.24 14.68 -44.39
N GLN A 45 20.10 14.92 -43.39
CA GLN A 45 20.22 14.07 -42.21
C GLN A 45 18.82 13.70 -41.65
N PRO A 46 18.56 12.41 -41.37
CA PRO A 46 17.30 11.98 -40.79
C PRO A 46 17.12 12.62 -39.42
N LEU A 47 15.89 13.03 -39.11
CA LEU A 47 15.56 13.67 -37.84
C LEU A 47 14.28 13.10 -37.25
N PHE A 48 14.21 13.06 -35.93
CA PHE A 48 12.97 12.82 -35.22
C PHE A 48 12.09 14.06 -35.32
N LEU A 49 10.84 13.88 -35.71
CA LEU A 49 9.83 14.95 -35.77
C LEU A 49 9.31 15.34 -34.39
N GLN A 50 9.62 14.53 -33.37
CA GLN A 50 9.26 14.73 -31.98
C GLN A 50 10.54 14.86 -31.15
N ASN A 51 10.63 15.95 -30.37
CA ASN A 51 11.74 16.14 -29.43
C ASN A 51 11.37 15.52 -28.08
N ASN A 52 12.15 14.55 -27.63
CA ASN A 52 11.99 13.82 -26.37
C ASN A 52 10.53 13.41 -26.03
N PRO A 53 9.90 12.54 -26.84
CA PRO A 53 8.49 12.22 -26.67
C PRO A 53 8.21 11.53 -25.32
N VAL A 54 7.10 11.94 -24.70
CA VAL A 54 6.53 11.32 -23.49
C VAL A 54 5.29 10.55 -23.90
N LEU A 55 5.34 9.23 -23.76
CA LEU A 55 4.24 8.31 -24.03
C LEU A 55 3.62 7.87 -22.70
N ARG A 56 2.32 7.57 -22.72
CA ARG A 56 1.56 7.13 -21.55
C ARG A 56 0.79 5.87 -21.90
N ILE A 57 0.81 4.89 -21.01
CA ILE A 57 0.09 3.62 -21.17
C ILE A 57 -0.31 3.09 -19.80
N GLY A 58 -1.49 2.51 -19.66
CA GLY A 58 -1.90 1.83 -18.44
C GLY A 58 -1.07 0.58 -18.18
N GLU A 59 -0.79 0.26 -16.92
CA GLU A 59 -0.04 -0.94 -16.58
C GLU A 59 -0.79 -2.24 -16.86
N ASN A 60 -2.11 -2.19 -16.92
CA ASN A 60 -2.94 -3.30 -17.36
C ASN A 60 -2.95 -3.52 -18.88
N ALA A 61 -2.16 -2.75 -19.65
CA ALA A 61 -2.14 -2.88 -21.11
C ALA A 61 -1.63 -4.26 -21.55
N GLU A 62 -2.42 -4.93 -22.37
CA GLU A 62 -2.10 -6.27 -22.88
C GLU A 62 -0.89 -6.24 -23.83
N VAL A 63 -0.19 -7.36 -23.91
CA VAL A 63 0.90 -7.55 -24.87
C VAL A 63 0.39 -7.34 -26.30
N GLY A 64 1.13 -6.56 -27.09
CA GLY A 64 0.74 -6.15 -28.44
C GLY A 64 0.01 -4.81 -28.51
N THR A 65 -0.37 -4.22 -27.37
CA THR A 65 -0.97 -2.88 -27.34
C THR A 65 -0.02 -1.83 -27.91
N LEU A 66 -0.52 -0.97 -28.81
CA LEU A 66 0.24 0.15 -29.36
C LEU A 66 0.38 1.25 -28.29
N VAL A 67 1.62 1.52 -27.88
CA VAL A 67 1.96 2.58 -26.92
C VAL A 67 2.06 3.93 -27.63
N GLY A 68 2.54 3.92 -28.88
CA GLY A 68 2.66 5.13 -29.68
C GLY A 68 3.48 4.91 -30.96
N HIS A 69 3.73 6.00 -31.67
CA HIS A 69 4.50 5.97 -32.90
C HIS A 69 5.52 7.11 -32.93
N LEU A 70 6.80 6.74 -32.95
CA LEU A 70 7.93 7.65 -33.06
C LEU A 70 8.06 8.11 -34.50
N ARG A 71 7.79 9.39 -34.75
CA ARG A 71 7.80 9.95 -36.10
C ARG A 71 9.20 10.47 -36.44
N PHE A 72 9.73 10.05 -37.58
CA PHE A 72 11.01 10.51 -38.11
C PHE A 72 10.97 10.54 -39.64
N THR A 73 11.89 11.30 -40.24
CA THR A 73 11.98 11.42 -41.71
C THR A 73 12.72 10.23 -42.32
N SER A 74 12.45 9.96 -43.60
CA SER A 74 13.28 9.07 -44.43
C SER A 74 13.21 7.56 -44.08
N TYR A 75 12.08 7.06 -43.55
CA TYR A 75 11.76 5.62 -43.59
C TYR A 75 11.36 5.21 -45.03
N PRO A 76 11.78 4.04 -45.57
CA PRO A 76 12.51 2.93 -44.93
C PRO A 76 14.04 3.02 -45.03
N GLN A 77 14.61 4.12 -45.54
CA GLN A 77 16.07 4.29 -45.62
C GLN A 77 16.73 4.24 -44.23
N TYR A 78 16.05 4.79 -43.22
CA TYR A 78 16.45 4.70 -41.82
C TYR A 78 15.44 3.89 -41.00
N SER A 79 15.94 3.13 -40.04
CA SER A 79 15.14 2.38 -39.07
C SER A 79 15.39 2.86 -37.65
N ALA A 80 14.34 2.85 -36.83
CA ALA A 80 14.43 3.17 -35.42
C ALA A 80 14.89 1.96 -34.60
N GLU A 81 15.86 2.16 -33.70
CA GLU A 81 16.38 1.13 -32.81
C GLU A 81 16.60 1.71 -31.41
N ILE A 82 16.27 0.92 -30.37
CA ILE A 82 16.55 1.27 -28.98
C ILE A 82 18.03 1.06 -28.69
N VAL A 83 18.72 2.13 -28.31
CA VAL A 83 20.14 2.18 -27.93
C VAL A 83 20.24 2.53 -26.45
N ASN A 84 21.13 1.86 -25.71
CA ASN A 84 21.35 2.04 -24.26
C ASN A 84 20.36 1.32 -23.30
N ASP A 85 19.89 0.13 -23.67
CA ASP A 85 19.14 -0.75 -22.75
C ASP A 85 20.09 -1.55 -21.83
N ARG A 86 20.85 -0.85 -20.97
CA ARG A 86 21.90 -1.45 -20.12
C ARG A 86 21.39 -2.56 -19.19
N HIS A 87 20.10 -2.58 -18.88
CA HIS A 87 19.48 -3.55 -17.97
C HIS A 87 18.53 -4.52 -18.67
N ARG A 88 18.41 -4.49 -20.01
CA ARG A 88 17.45 -5.29 -20.80
C ARG A 88 15.97 -5.16 -20.40
N ARG A 89 15.63 -4.30 -19.45
CA ARG A 89 14.26 -4.14 -18.93
C ARG A 89 13.33 -3.59 -20.01
N ILE A 90 13.82 -2.66 -20.85
CA ILE A 90 12.98 -2.06 -21.90
C ILE A 90 12.65 -3.11 -22.96
N LYS A 91 13.63 -3.91 -23.40
CA LYS A 91 13.41 -4.95 -24.40
C LYS A 91 12.60 -6.15 -23.87
N GLN A 92 12.42 -6.27 -22.54
CA GLN A 92 11.50 -7.25 -21.95
C GLN A 92 10.05 -6.77 -21.97
N ASN A 93 9.80 -5.49 -21.70
CA ASN A 93 8.46 -4.95 -21.56
C ASN A 93 7.92 -4.30 -22.83
N PHE A 94 8.79 -3.87 -23.75
CA PHE A 94 8.40 -3.17 -24.97
C PHE A 94 9.19 -3.61 -26.20
N ASN A 95 8.55 -3.46 -27.36
CA ASN A 95 9.15 -3.67 -28.66
C ASN A 95 9.00 -2.42 -29.54
N LEU A 96 10.08 -2.05 -30.23
CA LEU A 96 10.09 -0.97 -31.21
C LEU A 96 10.26 -1.56 -32.61
N HIS A 97 9.23 -1.41 -33.43
CA HIS A 97 9.30 -1.78 -34.83
C HIS A 97 10.19 -0.77 -35.59
N PRO A 98 10.96 -1.21 -36.62
CA PRO A 98 11.84 -0.35 -37.42
C PRO A 98 11.20 0.92 -38.00
N ASN A 99 9.89 0.92 -38.22
CA ASN A 99 9.12 2.06 -38.72
C ASN A 99 8.74 3.10 -37.65
N GLY A 100 9.09 2.88 -36.38
CA GLY A 100 8.75 3.77 -35.27
C GLY A 100 7.53 3.37 -34.45
N SER A 101 6.76 2.35 -34.84
CA SER A 101 5.65 1.85 -34.03
C SER A 101 6.16 1.13 -32.77
N PHE A 102 5.64 1.52 -31.62
CA PHE A 102 6.11 1.06 -30.31
C PHE A 102 4.99 0.33 -29.58
N TYR A 103 5.25 -0.90 -29.13
CA TYR A 103 4.25 -1.83 -28.60
C TYR A 103 4.67 -2.41 -27.25
N VAL A 104 3.68 -2.80 -26.44
CA VAL A 104 3.90 -3.63 -25.24
C VAL A 104 4.34 -5.03 -25.67
N ALA A 105 5.39 -5.55 -25.04
CA ALA A 105 5.98 -6.87 -25.33
C ALA A 105 5.94 -7.83 -24.12
N GLY A 106 5.67 -7.33 -22.92
CA GLY A 106 5.58 -8.11 -21.69
C GLY A 106 4.70 -7.41 -20.67
N PRO A 107 4.41 -8.07 -19.52
CA PRO A 107 3.58 -7.49 -18.47
C PRO A 107 4.21 -6.22 -17.93
N LEU A 108 3.37 -5.26 -17.55
CA LEU A 108 3.77 -4.00 -16.93
C LEU A 108 3.29 -4.01 -15.47
N ASN A 109 4.04 -3.36 -14.61
CA ASN A 109 3.67 -3.13 -13.22
C ASN A 109 4.33 -1.83 -12.78
N ARG A 110 3.51 -0.86 -12.42
CA ARG A 110 3.91 0.50 -12.13
C ARG A 110 4.56 0.59 -10.74
N GLU A 111 4.09 -0.18 -9.77
CA GLU A 111 4.59 -0.25 -8.39
C GLU A 111 6.06 -0.69 -8.38
N VAL A 112 6.46 -1.50 -9.36
CA VAL A 112 7.84 -1.95 -9.58
C VAL A 112 8.62 -1.00 -10.48
N THR A 113 8.03 -0.53 -11.59
CA THR A 113 8.72 0.37 -12.54
C THR A 113 7.75 1.41 -13.11
N PRO A 114 7.64 2.61 -12.49
CA PRO A 114 6.61 3.59 -12.83
C PRO A 114 6.87 4.33 -14.16
N PHE A 115 8.13 4.37 -14.60
CA PHE A 115 8.48 4.94 -15.88
C PHE A 115 9.74 4.29 -16.46
N TYR A 116 9.83 4.37 -17.78
CA TYR A 116 10.97 3.92 -18.56
C TYR A 116 11.55 5.11 -19.31
N ARG A 117 12.87 5.30 -19.23
CA ARG A 117 13.59 6.31 -19.99
C ARG A 117 14.72 5.66 -20.77
N PHE A 118 14.70 5.81 -22.08
CA PHE A 118 15.68 5.19 -22.98
C PHE A 118 15.97 6.10 -24.16
N TYR A 119 16.96 5.72 -24.96
CA TYR A 119 17.29 6.43 -26.19
C TYR A 119 16.89 5.58 -27.39
N VAL A 120 16.35 6.25 -28.41
CA VAL A 120 16.09 5.66 -29.72
C VAL A 120 16.96 6.38 -30.73
N ALA A 121 17.65 5.62 -31.57
CA ALA A 121 18.44 6.15 -32.65
C ALA A 121 17.97 5.66 -34.01
N LEU A 122 18.29 6.46 -35.03
CA LEU A 122 18.06 6.12 -36.43
C LEU A 122 19.32 5.50 -37.02
N ARG A 123 19.16 4.30 -37.58
CA ARG A 123 20.22 3.54 -38.25
C ARG A 123 19.93 3.46 -39.74
N ASP A 124 20.95 3.69 -40.57
CA ASP A 124 20.85 3.53 -42.02
C ASP A 124 20.77 2.03 -42.39
N ALA A 125 19.71 1.63 -43.09
CA ALA A 125 19.48 0.25 -43.48
C ALA A 125 20.51 -0.26 -44.51
N ALA A 126 21.11 0.64 -45.31
CA ALA A 126 22.05 0.30 -46.38
C ALA A 126 23.52 0.17 -45.91
N ALA A 127 23.83 0.59 -44.67
CA ALA A 127 25.20 0.80 -44.22
C ALA A 127 25.96 -0.48 -43.77
N GLY A 128 25.32 -1.66 -43.78
CA GLY A 128 25.95 -2.90 -43.31
C GLY A 128 26.47 -2.82 -41.87
N SER A 129 27.05 -3.91 -41.37
CA SER A 129 27.56 -4.01 -39.99
C SER A 129 28.86 -3.24 -39.72
N SER A 130 29.45 -2.61 -40.75
CA SER A 130 30.84 -2.16 -40.70
C SER A 130 31.02 -0.63 -40.70
N ALA A 131 30.00 0.16 -41.02
CA ALA A 131 30.05 1.62 -40.81
C ALA A 131 28.68 2.29 -40.84
N SER A 132 28.00 2.42 -39.69
CA SER A 132 26.98 3.46 -39.54
C SER A 132 27.08 4.10 -38.16
N PRO A 133 27.47 5.38 -38.04
CA PRO A 133 27.22 6.14 -36.83
C PRO A 133 25.72 6.39 -36.78
N TYR A 134 25.06 6.06 -35.68
CA TYR A 134 23.68 6.49 -35.42
C TYR A 134 23.50 7.95 -35.85
N VAL A 135 22.54 8.22 -36.74
CA VAL A 135 22.51 9.49 -37.48
C VAL A 135 21.69 10.56 -36.75
N ALA A 136 20.76 10.13 -35.90
CA ALA A 136 20.04 10.96 -34.95
C ALA A 136 19.64 10.13 -33.73
N MET A 137 19.45 10.78 -32.57
CA MET A 137 19.04 10.13 -31.33
C MET A 137 18.05 11.02 -30.56
N THR A 138 17.04 10.43 -29.94
CA THR A 138 16.07 11.11 -29.06
C THR A 138 15.87 10.34 -27.76
N SER A 139 15.57 11.02 -26.65
CA SER A 139 15.23 10.38 -25.38
C SER A 139 13.72 10.14 -25.33
N VAL A 140 13.30 8.89 -25.26
CA VAL A 140 11.89 8.52 -25.10
C VAL A 140 11.62 8.25 -23.63
N THR A 141 10.52 8.81 -23.12
CA THR A 141 10.01 8.50 -21.78
C THR A 141 8.64 7.83 -21.92
N VAL A 142 8.46 6.69 -21.27
CA VAL A 142 7.17 6.02 -21.15
C VAL A 142 6.77 6.11 -19.68
N ILE A 143 5.64 6.74 -19.40
CA ILE A 143 5.07 6.83 -18.06
C ILE A 143 3.94 5.79 -17.97
N LEU A 144 4.03 4.89 -17.01
CA LEU A 144 2.94 3.97 -16.71
C LEU A 144 1.86 4.73 -15.94
N GLN A 145 0.62 4.60 -16.41
CA GLN A 145 -0.55 5.13 -15.72
C GLN A 145 -1.06 4.07 -14.75
N ASP A 146 -1.43 4.56 -13.56
CA ASP A 146 -1.96 3.77 -12.48
C ASP A 146 -3.25 3.06 -12.85
N VAL A 147 -3.40 1.84 -12.35
CA VAL A 147 -4.66 1.09 -12.33
C VAL A 147 -4.87 0.64 -10.91
N ASN A 148 -6.08 0.83 -10.37
CA ASN A 148 -6.41 0.39 -9.00
C ASN A 148 -6.43 -1.15 -8.93
N ASP A 149 -5.27 -1.75 -8.67
CA ASP A 149 -5.05 -3.19 -8.66
C ASP A 149 -4.43 -3.71 -7.35
N ASN A 150 -4.10 -2.80 -6.43
CA ASN A 150 -3.70 -3.12 -5.07
C ASN A 150 -4.87 -2.89 -4.11
N ILE A 151 -4.98 -3.76 -3.10
CA ILE A 151 -6.04 -3.67 -2.08
C ILE A 151 -5.41 -3.06 -0.82
N PRO A 152 -6.08 -2.12 -0.13
CA PRO A 152 -5.58 -1.58 1.12
C PRO A 152 -5.34 -2.72 2.13
N SER A 153 -4.20 -2.74 2.81
CA SER A 153 -3.80 -3.87 3.66
C SER A 153 -3.43 -3.45 5.08
N PHE A 154 -4.08 -4.02 6.09
CA PHE A 154 -3.80 -3.74 7.51
C PHE A 154 -2.54 -4.45 8.05
N GLY A 155 -1.91 -5.33 7.27
CA GLY A 155 -0.82 -6.21 7.72
C GLY A 155 -1.24 -7.34 8.68
N THR A 156 -2.47 -7.31 9.20
CA THR A 156 -3.08 -8.35 10.06
C THR A 156 -4.59 -8.41 9.84
N GLU A 157 -5.19 -9.57 10.06
CA GLU A 157 -6.64 -9.78 9.93
C GLU A 157 -7.39 -9.61 11.26
N ASN A 158 -6.69 -9.78 12.39
CA ASN A 158 -7.28 -9.75 13.71
C ASN A 158 -6.38 -8.98 14.69
N LEU A 159 -6.99 -8.15 15.52
CA LEU A 159 -6.34 -7.43 16.62
C LEU A 159 -7.15 -7.54 17.90
N LYS A 160 -6.44 -7.45 19.02
CA LYS A 160 -7.05 -7.41 20.35
C LYS A 160 -6.55 -6.19 21.10
N LEU A 161 -7.48 -5.43 21.65
CA LEU A 161 -7.22 -4.23 22.45
C LEU A 161 -7.84 -4.40 23.84
N PHE A 162 -7.15 -3.91 24.85
CA PHE A 162 -7.65 -3.88 26.23
C PHE A 162 -7.86 -2.42 26.62
N LEU A 163 -9.07 -2.05 27.03
CA LEU A 163 -9.43 -0.69 27.42
C LEU A 163 -10.07 -0.69 28.81
N PRO A 164 -9.62 0.13 29.76
CA PRO A 164 -10.34 0.28 31.02
C PRO A 164 -11.71 0.93 30.79
N GLU A 165 -12.68 0.64 31.64
CA GLU A 165 -14.03 1.18 31.46
C GLU A 165 -14.17 2.66 31.79
N ASP A 166 -13.26 3.18 32.62
CA ASP A 166 -13.21 4.57 33.07
C ASP A 166 -12.64 5.55 32.03
N ILE A 167 -12.38 5.10 30.79
CA ILE A 167 -11.94 5.98 29.72
C ILE A 167 -12.91 7.14 29.52
N ALA A 168 -12.35 8.34 29.37
CA ALA A 168 -13.15 9.53 29.11
C ALA A 168 -13.94 9.40 27.80
N VAL A 169 -15.18 9.87 27.81
CA VAL A 169 -15.97 10.01 26.59
C VAL A 169 -15.26 10.95 25.64
N GLY A 170 -15.09 10.55 24.38
CA GLY A 170 -14.32 11.28 23.38
C GLY A 170 -12.82 10.97 23.37
N ALA A 171 -12.32 10.10 24.25
CA ALA A 171 -10.92 9.69 24.24
C ALA A 171 -10.57 8.93 22.94
N ALA A 172 -9.37 9.19 22.42
CA ALA A 172 -8.77 8.39 21.35
C ALA A 172 -8.29 7.06 21.94
N VAL A 173 -8.81 5.94 21.43
CA VAL A 173 -8.56 4.61 22.01
C VAL A 173 -7.51 3.81 21.24
N PHE A 174 -7.53 3.91 19.92
CA PHE A 174 -6.64 3.14 19.05
C PHE A 174 -6.59 3.78 17.66
N LYS A 175 -5.46 3.65 16.96
CA LYS A 175 -5.32 4.08 15.57
C LYS A 175 -5.09 2.86 14.70
N VAL A 176 -5.97 2.63 13.73
CA VAL A 176 -5.71 1.65 12.68
C VAL A 176 -4.94 2.29 11.53
N HIS A 177 -4.22 1.47 10.78
CA HIS A 177 -3.50 1.87 9.60
C HIS A 177 -3.54 0.73 8.58
N ALA A 178 -3.83 1.05 7.33
CA ALA A 178 -3.73 0.17 6.19
C ALA A 178 -2.89 0.85 5.11
N ASP A 179 -2.04 0.06 4.46
CA ASP A 179 -1.17 0.50 3.38
C ASP A 179 -1.72 0.04 2.03
N ASP A 180 -1.72 0.94 1.06
CA ASP A 180 -2.06 0.70 -0.34
C ASP A 180 -0.86 1.10 -1.22
N ALA A 181 -0.57 0.32 -2.26
CA ALA A 181 0.59 0.52 -3.12
C ALA A 181 0.27 1.42 -4.34
N ASP A 182 -1.01 1.65 -4.63
CA ASP A 182 -1.45 2.51 -5.73
C ASP A 182 -1.15 3.99 -5.41
N VAL A 183 -1.27 4.90 -6.40
CA VAL A 183 -1.05 6.36 -6.13
C VAL A 183 -2.35 7.15 -6.18
N GLU A 184 -2.26 8.40 -5.73
CA GLU A 184 -3.36 9.37 -5.79
C GLU A 184 -4.63 8.77 -5.14
N ASP A 185 -5.77 8.81 -5.82
CA ASP A 185 -7.04 8.35 -5.26
C ASP A 185 -7.07 6.82 -5.10
N ALA A 186 -6.41 6.06 -5.97
CA ALA A 186 -6.30 4.60 -5.87
C ALA A 186 -5.46 4.18 -4.65
N GLY A 187 -4.46 4.97 -4.26
CA GLY A 187 -3.72 4.75 -3.00
C GLY A 187 -4.36 5.38 -1.76
N ARG A 188 -5.42 6.19 -1.90
CA ARG A 188 -5.99 6.99 -0.80
C ARG A 188 -6.99 6.16 0.01
N VAL A 189 -6.52 5.66 1.15
CA VAL A 189 -7.31 4.84 2.07
C VAL A 189 -8.20 5.67 2.99
N THR A 190 -9.45 5.22 3.13
CA THR A 190 -10.40 5.70 4.15
C THR A 190 -10.92 4.55 5.01
N TYR A 191 -11.27 4.86 6.26
CA TYR A 191 -11.68 3.87 7.26
C TYR A 191 -13.15 4.02 7.67
N SER A 192 -13.80 2.89 7.90
CA SER A 192 -15.18 2.85 8.41
C SER A 192 -15.46 1.58 9.22
N PHE A 193 -16.51 1.59 10.04
CA PHE A 193 -17.02 0.36 10.62
C PHE A 193 -18.01 -0.32 9.69
N HIS A 194 -17.89 -1.64 9.56
CA HIS A 194 -18.87 -2.47 8.88
C HIS A 194 -19.79 -3.15 9.89
N GLY A 195 -21.03 -2.67 9.99
CA GLY A 195 -22.05 -3.19 10.92
C GLY A 195 -22.08 -2.42 12.24
N GLN A 196 -22.25 -3.13 13.36
CA GLN A 196 -22.36 -2.51 14.68
C GLN A 196 -21.00 -1.99 15.16
N SER A 197 -20.94 -0.72 15.56
CA SER A 197 -19.75 -0.10 16.14
C SER A 197 -19.78 0.03 17.65
N GLY A 198 -20.91 -0.25 18.31
CA GLY A 198 -21.07 -0.04 19.75
C GLY A 198 -20.83 1.43 20.15
N PRO A 199 -20.21 1.69 21.31
CA PRO A 199 -19.87 3.03 21.79
C PRO A 199 -18.58 3.58 21.18
N PHE A 200 -18.30 3.25 19.90
CA PHE A 200 -17.09 3.69 19.21
C PHE A 200 -17.42 4.37 17.88
N ARG A 201 -16.61 5.36 17.52
CA ARG A 201 -16.57 5.98 16.19
C ARG A 201 -15.15 5.90 15.64
N ILE A 202 -15.02 5.85 14.32
CA ILE A 202 -13.75 5.92 13.61
C ILE A 202 -13.71 7.17 12.74
N GLU A 203 -12.59 7.86 12.72
CA GLU A 203 -12.34 8.99 11.82
C GLU A 203 -11.81 8.46 10.48
N ALA A 204 -12.51 8.81 9.40
CA ALA A 204 -12.33 8.18 8.10
C ALA A 204 -10.94 8.41 7.49
N ASP A 205 -10.35 9.59 7.67
CA ASP A 205 -9.06 9.92 7.04
C ASP A 205 -7.86 9.50 7.89
N SER A 206 -8.00 9.49 9.23
CA SER A 206 -6.87 9.25 10.13
C SER A 206 -6.81 7.83 10.68
N GLY A 207 -7.92 7.09 10.64
CA GLY A 207 -8.03 5.77 11.26
C GLY A 207 -8.09 5.80 12.79
N TRP A 208 -8.22 6.98 13.42
CA TRP A 208 -8.40 7.08 14.86
C TRP A 208 -9.79 6.60 15.28
N ILE A 209 -9.82 5.68 16.23
CA ILE A 209 -11.02 5.22 16.91
C ILE A 209 -11.17 6.02 18.20
N PHE A 210 -12.37 6.49 18.47
CA PHE A 210 -12.72 7.24 19.66
C PHE A 210 -13.90 6.59 20.39
N SER A 211 -13.90 6.70 21.72
CA SER A 211 -15.06 6.39 22.53
C SER A 211 -16.15 7.47 22.37
N THR A 212 -17.41 7.07 22.22
CA THR A 212 -18.57 7.96 22.11
C THR A 212 -19.48 7.95 23.34
N ALA A 213 -19.29 6.97 24.22
CA ALA A 213 -20.04 6.84 25.47
C ALA A 213 -19.17 6.18 26.54
N ARG A 214 -19.57 6.30 27.81
CA ARG A 214 -18.90 5.59 28.89
C ARG A 214 -19.02 4.08 28.65
N LEU A 215 -17.91 3.38 28.86
CA LEU A 215 -17.92 1.93 28.87
C LEU A 215 -18.41 1.48 30.26
N ASN A 216 -18.99 0.29 30.33
CA ASN A 216 -19.36 -0.37 31.58
C ASN A 216 -19.21 -1.86 31.36
N ARG A 217 -18.24 -2.45 32.06
CA ARG A 217 -17.79 -3.83 31.91
C ARG A 217 -18.83 -4.80 32.45
N GLU A 218 -19.57 -4.42 33.50
CA GLU A 218 -20.66 -5.21 34.12
C GLU A 218 -21.77 -5.49 33.12
N ARG A 219 -22.01 -4.55 32.20
CA ARG A 219 -23.02 -4.66 31.14
C ARG A 219 -22.48 -5.30 29.86
N VAL A 220 -21.32 -4.86 29.38
CA VAL A 220 -20.68 -5.39 28.16
C VAL A 220 -19.16 -5.42 28.35
N ASP A 221 -18.60 -6.62 28.46
CA ASP A 221 -17.16 -6.82 28.67
C ASP A 221 -16.34 -6.86 27.36
N ARG A 222 -17.00 -7.00 26.20
CA ARG A 222 -16.34 -7.19 24.90
C ARG A 222 -17.08 -6.54 23.74
N TYR A 223 -16.33 -5.95 22.83
CA TYR A 223 -16.83 -5.46 21.54
C TYR A 223 -16.02 -6.07 20.39
N SER A 224 -16.71 -6.57 19.37
CA SER A 224 -16.10 -7.08 18.15
C SER A 224 -16.41 -6.12 17.01
N LEU A 225 -15.43 -5.31 16.63
CA LEU A 225 -15.56 -4.30 15.59
C LEU A 225 -14.96 -4.80 14.28
N ASN A 226 -15.73 -4.74 13.19
CA ASN A 226 -15.20 -4.97 11.84
C ASN A 226 -14.87 -3.62 11.22
N ILE A 227 -13.59 -3.40 10.95
CA ILE A 227 -13.06 -2.15 10.41
C ILE A 227 -12.75 -2.38 8.94
N THR A 228 -13.34 -1.58 8.06
CA THR A 228 -13.07 -1.60 6.62
C THR A 228 -12.08 -0.50 6.28
N ALA A 229 -11.00 -0.85 5.57
CA ALA A 229 -10.19 0.10 4.82
C ALA A 229 -10.61 0.00 3.35
N ALA A 230 -10.88 1.13 2.71
CA ALA A 230 -11.22 1.20 1.29
C ALA A 230 -10.41 2.32 0.62
N ASP A 231 -9.86 2.03 -0.56
CA ASP A 231 -9.28 3.05 -1.40
C ASP A 231 -10.35 3.94 -2.06
N SER A 232 -9.90 5.01 -2.71
CA SER A 232 -10.77 5.92 -3.49
C SER A 232 -10.65 5.65 -5.00
N GLY A 233 -10.13 4.49 -5.41
CA GLY A 233 -10.00 4.08 -6.80
C GLY A 233 -11.33 3.67 -7.44
N THR A 234 -11.31 3.36 -8.74
CA THR A 234 -12.52 2.98 -9.50
C THR A 234 -12.30 1.69 -10.31
N PRO A 235 -12.99 0.58 -9.97
CA PRO A 235 -13.83 0.39 -8.79
C PRO A 235 -13.00 0.43 -7.49
N PRO A 236 -13.60 0.81 -6.34
CA PRO A 236 -12.87 0.83 -5.09
C PRO A 236 -12.59 -0.59 -4.60
N LEU A 237 -11.37 -0.82 -4.11
CA LEU A 237 -10.98 -2.06 -3.45
C LEU A 237 -10.97 -1.84 -1.93
N LYS A 238 -11.14 -2.93 -1.19
CA LYS A 238 -11.30 -2.87 0.27
C LYS A 238 -10.85 -4.13 0.97
N SER A 239 -10.40 -3.96 2.21
CA SER A 239 -10.10 -5.03 3.16
C SER A 239 -10.79 -4.80 4.49
N VAL A 240 -10.84 -5.86 5.32
CA VAL A 240 -11.51 -5.83 6.62
C VAL A 240 -10.57 -6.37 7.70
N LEU A 241 -10.48 -5.64 8.80
CA LEU A 241 -9.79 -5.99 10.03
C LEU A 241 -10.81 -6.24 11.15
N ARG A 242 -10.66 -7.34 11.90
CA ARG A 242 -11.47 -7.59 13.10
C ARG A 242 -10.72 -7.12 14.34
N LEU A 243 -11.28 -6.15 15.05
CA LEU A 243 -10.77 -5.66 16.33
C LEU A 243 -11.64 -6.15 17.48
N LEU A 244 -11.09 -7.00 18.34
CA LEU A 244 -11.69 -7.40 19.60
C LEU A 244 -11.23 -6.45 20.70
N ILE A 245 -12.15 -5.63 21.22
CA ILE A 245 -11.93 -4.82 22.41
C ILE A 245 -12.40 -5.63 23.62
N VAL A 246 -11.54 -5.77 24.61
CA VAL A 246 -11.85 -6.31 25.94
C VAL A 246 -11.85 -5.16 26.92
N VAL A 247 -12.97 -4.94 27.60
CA VAL A 247 -13.09 -3.92 28.64
C VAL A 247 -12.45 -4.47 29.92
N LEU A 248 -11.52 -3.70 30.48
CA LEU A 248 -10.86 -4.00 31.74
C LEU A 248 -11.66 -3.39 32.89
N ASP A 249 -11.72 -4.16 33.96
CA ASP A 249 -12.37 -3.81 35.22
C ASP A 249 -11.70 -2.64 35.91
N VAL A 250 -12.51 -1.68 36.36
CA VAL A 250 -12.12 -0.60 37.28
C VAL A 250 -13.00 -0.74 38.52
N ASN A 251 -12.48 -0.39 39.69
CA ASN A 251 -13.27 -0.42 40.91
C ASN A 251 -14.24 0.78 40.93
N ASP A 252 -15.43 0.60 40.35
CA ASP A 252 -16.48 1.61 40.30
C ASP A 252 -17.86 1.12 40.78
N GLU A 253 -18.00 -0.17 41.06
CA GLU A 253 -19.16 -0.72 41.77
C GLU A 253 -18.97 -0.65 43.30
N VAL A 254 -20.08 -0.51 44.02
CA VAL A 254 -20.06 -0.42 45.49
C VAL A 254 -20.59 -1.73 46.07
N PRO A 255 -19.93 -2.30 47.11
CA PRO A 255 -20.46 -3.48 47.77
C PRO A 255 -21.85 -3.23 48.37
N HIS A 256 -22.79 -4.14 48.09
CA HIS A 256 -24.15 -4.05 48.60
C HIS A 256 -24.53 -5.30 49.39
N PHE A 257 -25.08 -5.10 50.59
CA PHE A 257 -25.66 -6.19 51.37
C PHE A 257 -26.96 -6.69 50.73
N ASP A 258 -27.20 -8.01 50.78
CA ASP A 258 -28.41 -8.64 50.24
C ASP A 258 -29.69 -8.17 50.97
N ARG A 259 -29.56 -7.68 52.21
CA ARG A 259 -30.67 -7.19 53.04
C ARG A 259 -30.30 -5.90 53.77
N SER A 260 -31.27 -5.01 53.95
CA SER A 260 -31.10 -3.79 54.75
C SER A 260 -31.00 -4.08 56.26
N VAL A 261 -31.60 -5.17 56.72
CA VAL A 261 -31.56 -5.62 58.12
C VAL A 261 -31.42 -7.15 58.16
N TYR A 262 -30.50 -7.64 58.99
CA TYR A 262 -30.36 -9.05 59.31
C TYR A 262 -30.76 -9.27 60.77
N ASN A 263 -31.81 -10.07 61.00
CA ASN A 263 -32.27 -10.43 62.34
C ASN A 263 -31.87 -11.87 62.64
N PHE A 264 -31.11 -12.06 63.72
CA PHE A 264 -30.73 -13.36 64.24
C PHE A 264 -31.14 -13.45 65.71
N SER A 265 -31.51 -14.63 66.17
CA SER A 265 -31.77 -14.92 67.58
C SER A 265 -30.83 -16.03 68.04
N VAL A 266 -30.29 -15.87 69.25
CA VAL A 266 -29.39 -16.83 69.90
C VAL A 266 -29.79 -16.96 71.36
N ASP A 267 -29.82 -18.19 71.87
CA ASP A 267 -30.13 -18.48 73.28
C ASP A 267 -28.89 -18.12 74.14
N ASP A 268 -29.11 -17.61 75.34
CA ASP A 268 -28.02 -17.21 76.25
C ASP A 268 -27.13 -18.40 76.64
N ARG A 269 -27.66 -19.63 76.58
CA ARG A 269 -26.93 -20.89 76.81
C ARG A 269 -26.28 -21.47 75.56
N THR A 270 -26.37 -20.83 74.39
CA THR A 270 -25.70 -21.31 73.17
C THR A 270 -24.18 -21.37 73.36
N PRO A 271 -23.51 -22.48 73.02
CA PRO A 271 -22.05 -22.61 73.18
C PRO A 271 -21.25 -21.54 72.43
N VAL A 272 -20.09 -21.19 72.98
CA VAL A 272 -19.11 -20.29 72.33
C VAL A 272 -18.58 -20.95 71.05
N GLY A 273 -18.34 -20.14 70.02
CA GLY A 273 -17.96 -20.60 68.69
C GLY A 273 -19.14 -21.01 67.82
N THR A 274 -20.38 -20.96 68.31
CA THR A 274 -21.57 -21.20 67.49
C THR A 274 -21.78 -20.04 66.51
N ILE A 275 -22.03 -20.37 65.23
CA ILE A 275 -22.43 -19.39 64.21
C ILE A 275 -23.86 -18.94 64.54
N VAL A 276 -24.02 -17.65 64.79
CA VAL A 276 -25.30 -17.01 65.12
C VAL A 276 -26.06 -16.60 63.86
N GLY A 277 -25.34 -16.25 62.81
CA GLY A 277 -25.91 -15.84 61.55
C GLY A 277 -24.85 -15.60 60.49
N ALA A 278 -25.30 -15.34 59.27
CA ALA A 278 -24.43 -14.98 58.16
C ALA A 278 -25.01 -13.78 57.41
N VAL A 279 -24.16 -12.77 57.19
CA VAL A 279 -24.47 -11.62 56.35
C VAL A 279 -23.77 -11.78 55.01
N HIS A 280 -24.39 -11.26 53.95
CA HIS A 280 -23.93 -11.45 52.58
C HIS A 280 -23.90 -10.11 51.89
N ALA A 281 -22.76 -9.78 51.28
CA ALA A 281 -22.63 -8.64 50.40
C ALA A 281 -22.04 -9.09 49.05
N THR A 282 -22.44 -8.38 48.01
CA THR A 282 -22.03 -8.63 46.63
C THR A 282 -21.47 -7.33 46.05
N ASP A 283 -20.41 -7.48 45.26
CA ASP A 283 -19.81 -6.43 44.46
C ASP A 283 -19.67 -6.97 43.03
N ASN A 284 -20.08 -6.17 42.04
CA ASN A 284 -20.21 -6.62 40.66
C ASN A 284 -18.90 -6.54 39.86
N ASP A 285 -17.86 -5.93 40.43
CA ASP A 285 -16.53 -5.88 39.85
C ASP A 285 -15.91 -7.28 39.71
N LEU A 286 -14.71 -7.35 39.13
CA LEU A 286 -13.88 -8.54 39.09
C LEU A 286 -12.85 -8.55 40.23
N PRO A 287 -12.29 -9.73 40.57
CA PRO A 287 -11.19 -9.78 41.53
C PRO A 287 -9.98 -8.96 41.03
N PRO A 288 -9.31 -8.18 41.90
CA PRO A 288 -9.50 -8.15 43.35
C PRO A 288 -10.55 -7.13 43.84
N ASN A 289 -11.13 -6.31 42.96
CA ASN A 289 -12.01 -5.20 43.34
C ASN A 289 -13.28 -5.67 44.07
N ASN A 290 -13.79 -6.85 43.72
CA ASN A 290 -14.93 -7.48 44.40
C ASN A 290 -14.59 -8.30 45.66
N GLN A 291 -13.34 -8.26 46.15
CA GLN A 291 -12.95 -9.00 47.36
C GLN A 291 -13.32 -8.21 48.61
N LEU A 292 -14.34 -8.69 49.32
CA LEU A 292 -14.89 -7.95 50.46
C LEU A 292 -14.22 -8.35 51.79
N THR A 293 -13.90 -7.35 52.60
CA THR A 293 -13.53 -7.53 54.01
C THR A 293 -14.59 -6.89 54.88
N TYR A 294 -14.96 -7.57 55.97
CA TYR A 294 -16.01 -7.12 56.87
C TYR A 294 -15.46 -6.67 58.22
N TYR A 295 -16.12 -5.67 58.80
CA TYR A 295 -15.76 -5.10 60.10
C TYR A 295 -17.02 -4.91 60.96
N ILE A 296 -16.91 -5.23 62.25
CA ILE A 296 -17.93 -4.87 63.25
C ILE A 296 -17.53 -3.51 63.80
N MET A 297 -18.34 -2.47 63.52
CA MET A 297 -17.99 -1.09 63.88
C MET A 297 -18.37 -0.75 65.32
N GLU A 298 -19.57 -1.13 65.77
CA GLU A 298 -20.14 -0.74 67.07
C GLU A 298 -21.02 -1.86 67.67
N GLY A 299 -21.46 -1.70 68.92
CA GLY A 299 -22.35 -2.65 69.61
C GLY A 299 -21.67 -3.90 70.16
N ASN A 300 -20.37 -4.08 69.93
CA ASN A 300 -19.55 -5.20 70.40
C ASN A 300 -18.54 -4.78 71.50
N MET A 301 -18.67 -3.56 72.03
CA MET A 301 -17.64 -2.90 72.85
C MET A 301 -17.64 -3.31 74.33
N GLU A 302 -18.75 -3.84 74.86
CA GLU A 302 -18.85 -4.15 76.29
C GLU A 302 -18.17 -5.49 76.66
N SER A 303 -17.89 -6.39 75.69
CA SER A 303 -17.18 -7.66 76.00
C SER A 303 -16.50 -8.36 74.83
N GLY A 304 -16.57 -7.86 73.59
CA GLY A 304 -16.10 -8.61 72.41
C GLY A 304 -16.91 -9.88 72.14
N CYS A 305 -18.22 -9.87 72.41
CA CYS A 305 -19.13 -11.01 72.40
C CYS A 305 -19.28 -11.72 71.05
N PHE A 306 -18.86 -11.10 69.95
CA PHE A 306 -18.97 -11.65 68.60
C PHE A 306 -17.73 -11.41 67.76
N THR A 307 -17.44 -12.36 66.87
CA THR A 307 -16.39 -12.29 65.84
C THR A 307 -17.00 -12.48 64.46
N SER A 308 -16.40 -11.88 63.44
CA SER A 308 -16.76 -12.04 62.04
C SER A 308 -15.69 -12.82 61.30
N ASP A 309 -16.10 -13.85 60.56
CA ASP A 309 -15.22 -14.61 59.67
C ASP A 309 -15.79 -14.61 58.24
N ALA A 310 -15.00 -14.17 57.27
CA ALA A 310 -15.45 -13.93 55.90
C ALA A 310 -14.92 -15.00 54.95
N ASP A 311 -15.84 -15.73 54.33
CA ASP A 311 -15.56 -16.73 53.29
C ASP A 311 -16.03 -16.19 51.92
N PHE A 312 -15.14 -16.17 50.92
CA PHE A 312 -15.51 -15.85 49.54
C PHE A 312 -15.96 -17.12 48.79
N ASP A 313 -17.20 -17.14 48.29
CA ASP A 313 -17.71 -18.19 47.43
C ASP A 313 -17.47 -17.85 45.95
N ASN A 314 -16.48 -18.52 45.36
CA ASN A 314 -16.08 -18.33 43.96
C ASN A 314 -17.16 -18.75 42.94
N SER A 315 -18.17 -19.55 43.35
CA SER A 315 -19.24 -20.01 42.46
C SER A 315 -20.39 -19.00 42.35
N THR A 316 -20.67 -18.26 43.42
CA THR A 316 -21.76 -17.27 43.47
C THR A 316 -21.25 -15.83 43.40
N ARG A 317 -19.93 -15.61 43.42
CA ARG A 317 -19.28 -14.29 43.59
C ARG A 317 -19.77 -13.53 44.81
N LYS A 318 -20.19 -14.26 45.85
CA LYS A 318 -20.66 -13.68 47.10
C LYS A 318 -19.60 -13.86 48.17
N THR A 319 -19.36 -12.81 48.93
CA THR A 319 -18.60 -12.96 50.18
C THR A 319 -19.60 -13.15 51.30
N THR A 320 -19.48 -14.24 52.04
CA THR A 320 -20.32 -14.54 53.21
C THR A 320 -19.54 -14.25 54.46
N ASN A 321 -20.06 -13.39 55.33
CA ASN A 321 -19.49 -13.18 56.65
C ASN A 321 -20.35 -13.86 57.71
N ARG A 322 -19.76 -14.86 58.38
CA ARG A 322 -20.36 -15.58 59.49
C ARG A 322 -20.07 -14.84 60.79
N ILE A 323 -21.13 -14.52 61.50
CA ILE A 323 -21.06 -13.94 62.84
C ILE A 323 -21.06 -15.09 63.84
N CYS A 324 -19.97 -15.26 64.58
CA CYS A 324 -19.82 -16.29 65.60
C CYS A 324 -19.85 -15.66 66.99
N ARG A 325 -20.44 -16.37 67.96
CA ARG A 325 -20.38 -15.99 69.36
C ARG A 325 -18.96 -16.17 69.90
N LEU A 326 -18.36 -15.09 70.40
CA LEU A 326 -17.07 -15.07 71.09
C LEU A 326 -17.31 -14.85 72.61
N ASN A 327 -16.38 -15.28 73.44
CA ASN A 327 -16.48 -15.23 74.90
C ASN A 327 -16.78 -13.82 75.44
N ILE A 328 -17.67 -13.78 76.44
CA ILE A 328 -17.76 -12.74 77.46
C ILE A 328 -17.06 -13.33 78.68
N TYR A 329 -16.02 -12.68 79.20
CA TYR A 329 -15.62 -12.88 80.61
C TYR A 329 -16.44 -11.96 81.48
#